data_AF-A0A0A1CJT2-F1
#
_entry.id   AF-A0A0A1CJT2-F1
#
_cell.length_a   1.000
_cell.length_b   1.000
_cell.length_c   1.000
_cell.angle_alpha   90.00
_cell.angle_beta   90.00
_cell.angle_gamma   90.00
#
_symmetry.space_group_name_H-M   'P 1'
#
loop_
_entity.id
_entity.type
_entity.pdbx_description
1 polymer ?
#
loop_
_entity_poly.entity_id
_entity_poly.type
_entity_poly.pdbx_seq_one_letter_code
_entity_poly.pdbx_strand_id
1 'polypeptide(L)'
;RPLYYAIIDEVDSILIDEARTPLIISGPVEENVELYRTIQALSKQLVQCTDEEDPSTGDFLIDEKQKQVELTEEGHQKVEQLMREAGLLKGDDSLYAVQNLGLLQHIHSALRARCLYHRDVDYIVSDGNVVIVDEHTGRTMPGRRWSEGLHQAVEAKEGVPIQRESQTLASTTFQNYFRL
;
A
#
# COMPACT_ATOMS: atom_id res chain seq x y z
N ARG A 1 21.43 -20.80 -19.94
CA ARG A 1 22.17 -22.09 -19.89
C ARG A 1 21.64 -22.86 -18.67
N PRO A 2 21.49 -24.19 -18.72
CA PRO A 2 21.02 -24.97 -17.57
C PRO A 2 22.07 -25.00 -16.45
N LEU A 3 21.61 -25.14 -15.20
CA LEU A 3 22.46 -25.33 -14.02
C LEU A 3 22.71 -26.84 -13.85
N TYR A 4 23.98 -27.26 -13.70
CA TYR A 4 24.36 -28.68 -13.69
C TYR A 4 25.19 -29.09 -12.47
N TYR A 5 26.11 -28.23 -12.03
CA TYR A 5 26.97 -28.47 -10.89
C TYR A 5 27.51 -27.15 -10.36
N ALA A 6 27.65 -27.05 -9.04
CA ALA A 6 28.26 -25.92 -8.35
C ALA A 6 29.21 -26.43 -7.26
N ILE A 7 30.36 -25.77 -7.13
CA ILE A 7 31.24 -25.90 -5.96
C ILE A 7 30.99 -24.65 -5.13
N ILE A 8 30.60 -24.85 -3.87
CA ILE A 8 30.33 -23.77 -2.93
C ILE A 8 31.54 -23.68 -2.02
N ASP A 9 32.28 -22.58 -2.13
CA ASP A 9 33.31 -22.22 -1.16
C ASP A 9 32.66 -21.56 0.07
N GLU A 10 33.28 -21.69 1.24
CA GLU A 10 32.75 -21.16 2.51
C GLU A 10 31.29 -21.58 2.78
N VAL A 11 31.06 -22.90 2.78
CA VAL A 11 29.71 -23.51 2.84
C VAL A 11 28.91 -23.08 4.07
N ASP A 12 29.58 -22.86 5.20
CA ASP A 12 28.99 -22.38 6.44
C ASP A 12 28.45 -20.96 6.28
N SER A 13 29.24 -20.04 5.72
CA SER A 13 28.78 -18.67 5.46
C SER A 13 27.62 -18.63 4.46
N ILE A 14 27.71 -19.39 3.36
CA ILE A 14 26.71 -19.32 2.28
C ILE A 14 25.42 -20.07 2.60
N LEU A 15 25.48 -21.28 3.18
CA LEU A 15 24.29 -22.11 3.41
C LEU A 15 23.68 -21.98 4.81
N ILE A 16 24.37 -21.33 5.75
CA ILE A 16 23.87 -21.07 7.10
C ILE A 16 23.60 -19.59 7.29
N ASP A 17 24.63 -18.75 7.19
CA ASP A 17 24.51 -17.35 7.59
C ASP A 17 23.73 -16.50 6.60
N GLU A 18 24.18 -16.47 5.34
CA GLU A 18 23.56 -15.69 4.25
C GLU A 18 22.23 -16.28 3.80
N ALA A 19 22.06 -17.58 3.99
CA ALA A 19 20.86 -18.30 3.59
C ALA A 19 19.61 -17.97 4.44
N ARG A 20 19.77 -17.15 5.50
CA ARG A 20 18.68 -16.62 6.32
C ARG A 20 17.94 -15.47 5.64
N THR A 21 18.60 -14.76 4.72
CA THR A 21 18.00 -13.66 3.98
C THR A 21 17.72 -14.13 2.55
N PRO A 22 16.47 -14.03 2.07
CA PRO A 22 16.16 -14.41 0.69
C PRO A 22 16.88 -13.50 -0.31
N LEU A 23 17.31 -14.08 -1.42
CA LEU A 23 17.74 -13.34 -2.60
C LEU A 23 16.49 -12.74 -3.25
N ILE A 24 16.47 -11.43 -3.39
CA ILE A 24 15.33 -10.68 -3.91
C ILE A 24 15.80 -9.87 -5.11
N ILE A 25 15.06 -9.96 -6.21
CA ILE A 25 15.16 -9.00 -7.31
C ILE A 25 13.96 -8.06 -7.17
N SER A 26 14.25 -6.81 -6.87
CA SER A 26 13.25 -5.74 -6.84
C SER A 26 13.34 -4.91 -8.11
N GLY A 27 12.18 -4.54 -8.65
CA GLY A 27 12.06 -3.61 -9.76
C GLY A 27 11.22 -2.39 -9.37
N PRO A 28 11.40 -1.26 -10.07
CA PRO A 28 10.44 -0.16 -9.97
C PRO A 28 9.11 -0.62 -10.56
N VAL A 29 8.01 -0.32 -9.87
CA VAL A 29 6.68 -0.44 -10.47
C VAL A 29 6.47 0.77 -11.39
N GLU A 30 5.94 0.54 -12.59
CA GLU A 30 5.36 1.62 -13.42
C GLU A 30 4.04 2.08 -12.80
N GLU A 31 4.13 2.65 -11.61
CA GLU A 31 3.00 3.27 -10.94
C GLU A 31 2.93 4.74 -11.32
N ASN A 32 1.75 5.16 -11.76
CA ASN A 32 1.48 6.55 -12.01
C ASN A 32 1.36 7.27 -10.66
N VAL A 33 2.41 8.00 -10.27
CA VAL A 33 2.43 8.80 -9.03
C VAL A 33 1.26 9.79 -8.97
N GLU A 34 0.78 10.27 -10.12
CA GLU A 34 -0.38 11.16 -10.18
C GLU A 34 -1.68 10.46 -9.76
N LEU A 35 -1.77 9.14 -9.94
CA LEU A 35 -2.93 8.35 -9.53
C LEU A 35 -3.18 8.49 -8.02
N TYR A 36 -2.14 8.39 -7.19
CA TYR A 36 -2.26 8.57 -5.75
C TYR A 36 -2.79 9.96 -5.38
N ARG A 37 -2.37 11.01 -6.10
CA ARG A 37 -2.87 12.37 -5.86
C ARG A 37 -4.34 12.51 -6.25
N THR A 38 -4.72 11.97 -7.40
CA THR A 38 -6.11 11.97 -7.88
C THR A 38 -7.00 11.22 -6.90
N ILE A 39 -6.62 9.99 -6.52
CA ILE A 39 -7.39 9.17 -5.57
C ILE A 39 -7.45 9.83 -4.20
N GLN A 40 -6.39 10.48 -3.75
CA GLN A 40 -6.43 11.24 -2.50
C GLN A 40 -7.37 12.46 -2.57
N ALA A 41 -7.55 13.07 -3.74
CA ALA A 41 -8.56 14.11 -3.93
C ALA A 41 -9.98 13.53 -3.93
N LEU A 42 -10.18 12.36 -4.55
CA LEU A 42 -11.47 11.66 -4.54
C LEU A 42 -11.86 11.19 -3.13
N SER A 43 -10.91 10.67 -2.36
CA SER A 43 -11.16 10.17 -0.99
C SER A 43 -11.75 11.26 -0.10
N LYS A 44 -11.35 12.53 -0.29
CA LYS A 44 -11.89 13.69 0.45
C LYS A 44 -13.38 13.94 0.23
N GLN A 45 -13.95 13.50 -0.89
CA GLN A 45 -15.37 13.66 -1.21
C GLN A 45 -16.26 12.59 -0.55
N LEU A 46 -15.64 11.55 0.01
CA LEU A 46 -16.33 10.49 0.74
C LEU A 46 -16.53 10.88 2.20
N VAL A 47 -17.73 10.62 2.71
CA VAL A 47 -18.22 10.92 4.05
C VAL A 47 -18.21 9.66 4.89
N GLN A 48 -17.65 9.74 6.10
CA GLN A 48 -17.67 8.62 7.04
C GLN A 48 -19.07 8.45 7.62
N CYS A 49 -19.53 7.21 7.78
CA CYS A 49 -20.77 6.92 8.50
C CYS A 49 -20.64 7.33 9.97
N THR A 50 -21.60 8.09 10.47
CA THR A 50 -21.64 8.53 11.87
C THR A 50 -22.39 7.56 12.79
N ASP A 51 -23.22 6.71 12.20
CA ASP A 51 -24.00 5.68 12.90
C ASP A 51 -23.67 4.31 12.30
N GLU A 52 -23.16 3.39 13.13
CA GLU A 52 -22.86 2.02 12.71
C GLU A 52 -24.15 1.20 12.52
N GLU A 53 -25.25 1.57 13.17
CA GLU A 53 -26.54 0.89 13.05
C GLU A 53 -27.34 1.34 11.82
N ASP A 54 -27.01 2.50 11.24
CA ASP A 54 -27.56 2.99 9.97
C ASP A 54 -26.47 3.33 8.94
N PRO A 55 -25.91 2.30 8.25
CA PRO A 55 -24.87 2.47 7.25
C PRO A 55 -25.31 3.20 5.97
N SER A 56 -26.59 3.60 5.84
CA SER A 56 -27.07 4.42 4.71
C SER A 56 -26.73 5.91 4.84
N THR A 57 -26.18 6.33 5.98
CA THR A 57 -25.87 7.74 6.26
C THR A 57 -24.51 8.20 5.75
N GLY A 58 -23.68 7.31 5.22
CA GLY A 58 -22.33 7.62 4.76
C GLY A 58 -21.76 6.61 3.76
N ASP A 59 -20.55 6.91 3.30
CA ASP A 59 -19.89 6.20 2.21
C ASP A 59 -18.96 5.07 2.73
N PHE A 60 -18.51 5.12 3.98
CA PHE A 60 -17.59 4.13 4.54
C PHE A 60 -17.61 4.07 6.06
N LEU A 61 -17.29 2.89 6.58
CA LEU A 61 -17.14 2.55 7.99
C LEU A 61 -15.66 2.39 8.34
N ILE A 62 -15.31 2.65 9.59
CA ILE A 62 -13.94 2.53 10.10
C ILE A 62 -13.93 1.54 11.26
N ASP A 63 -13.05 0.55 11.20
CA ASP A 63 -12.68 -0.24 12.36
C ASP A 63 -11.31 0.24 12.87
N GLU A 64 -11.32 1.07 13.92
CA GLU A 64 -10.09 1.58 14.55
C GLU A 64 -9.27 0.46 15.20
N LYS A 65 -9.91 -0.59 15.72
CA LYS A 65 -9.20 -1.69 16.38
C LYS A 65 -8.41 -2.51 15.38
N GLN A 66 -8.96 -2.73 14.19
CA GLN A 66 -8.27 -3.45 13.12
C GLN A 66 -7.49 -2.54 12.17
N LYS A 67 -7.59 -1.21 12.33
CA LYS A 67 -7.08 -0.21 11.38
C LYS A 67 -7.53 -0.52 9.94
N GLN A 68 -8.82 -0.80 9.78
CA GLN A 68 -9.48 -1.10 8.50
C GLN A 68 -10.58 -0.11 8.15
N VAL A 69 -10.87 -0.03 6.86
CA VAL A 69 -11.97 0.78 6.30
C VAL A 69 -12.76 -0.08 5.34
N GLU A 70 -14.08 -0.12 5.52
CA GLU A 70 -15.02 -0.80 4.62
C GLU A 70 -15.91 0.22 3.93
N LEU A 71 -16.09 0.06 2.61
CA LEU A 71 -17.02 0.90 1.84
C LEU A 71 -18.45 0.37 2.05
N THR A 72 -19.41 1.28 2.22
CA THR A 72 -20.83 0.93 2.15
C THR A 72 -21.25 0.73 0.69
N GLU A 73 -22.43 0.16 0.45
CA GLU A 73 -22.95 0.00 -0.90
C GLU A 73 -23.12 1.35 -1.61
N GLU A 74 -23.63 2.37 -0.89
CA GLU A 74 -23.75 3.73 -1.41
C GLU A 74 -22.39 4.37 -1.69
N GLY A 75 -21.43 4.20 -0.77
CA GLY A 75 -20.07 4.67 -0.97
C GLY A 75 -19.39 4.00 -2.14
N HIS A 76 -19.65 2.72 -2.37
CA HIS A 76 -19.15 2.00 -3.54
C HIS A 76 -19.65 2.64 -4.84
N GLN A 77 -20.96 2.87 -4.96
CA GLN A 77 -21.57 3.52 -6.13
C GLN A 77 -21.00 4.93 -6.35
N LYS A 78 -20.83 5.69 -5.27
CA LYS A 78 -20.25 7.03 -5.32
C LYS A 78 -18.78 7.00 -5.76
N VAL A 79 -17.98 6.06 -5.25
CA VAL A 79 -16.58 5.88 -5.70
C VAL A 79 -16.52 5.53 -7.18
N GLU A 80 -17.36 4.60 -7.65
CA GLU A 80 -17.42 4.27 -9.07
C GLU A 80 -17.73 5.50 -9.93
N GLN A 81 -18.73 6.29 -9.53
CA GLN A 81 -19.08 7.51 -10.22
C GLN A 81 -17.90 8.51 -10.25
N LEU A 82 -17.28 8.77 -9.10
CA LEU A 82 -16.12 9.67 -9.00
C LEU A 82 -14.93 9.20 -9.83
N MET A 83 -14.69 7.88 -9.89
CA MET A 83 -13.63 7.31 -10.70
C MET A 83 -13.94 7.38 -12.21
N ARG A 84 -15.21 7.27 -12.61
CA ARG A 84 -15.65 7.50 -14.01
C ARG A 84 -15.45 8.96 -14.40
N GLU A 85 -15.85 9.90 -13.55
CA GLU A 85 -15.68 11.33 -13.78
C GLU A 85 -14.20 11.74 -13.88
N ALA A 86 -13.33 11.11 -13.08
CA ALA A 86 -11.88 11.28 -13.16
C ALA A 86 -11.22 10.57 -14.35
N GLY A 87 -11.98 9.82 -15.15
CA GLY A 87 -11.47 9.04 -16.30
C GLY A 87 -10.63 7.82 -15.92
N LEU A 88 -10.67 7.39 -14.65
CA LEU A 88 -9.94 6.23 -14.14
C LEU A 88 -10.70 4.92 -14.41
N LEU A 89 -12.03 4.96 -14.33
CA LEU A 89 -12.92 3.83 -14.62
C LEU A 89 -13.62 4.05 -15.96
N LYS A 90 -13.64 3.05 -16.83
CA LYS A 90 -14.18 3.17 -18.20
C LYS A 90 -15.63 2.68 -18.27
N GLY A 91 -16.52 3.51 -18.82
CA GLY A 91 -17.90 3.11 -19.10
C GLY A 91 -18.62 2.55 -17.87
N ASP A 92 -19.33 1.45 -18.05
CA ASP A 92 -20.05 0.71 -17.00
C ASP A 92 -19.20 -0.40 -16.34
N ASP A 93 -17.87 -0.32 -16.42
CA ASP A 93 -17.03 -1.25 -15.66
C ASP A 93 -17.28 -1.10 -14.17
N SER A 94 -17.32 -2.22 -13.46
CA SER A 94 -17.43 -2.25 -12.01
C SER A 94 -16.05 -2.14 -11.34
N LEU A 95 -16.00 -1.46 -10.20
CA LEU A 95 -14.79 -1.36 -9.38
C LEU A 95 -14.34 -2.71 -8.80
N TYR A 96 -15.27 -3.67 -8.63
CA TYR A 96 -14.94 -5.03 -8.21
C TYR A 96 -14.43 -5.94 -9.34
N ALA A 97 -14.42 -5.46 -10.58
CA ALA A 97 -13.86 -6.24 -11.68
C ALA A 97 -12.36 -6.48 -11.46
N VAL A 98 -11.86 -7.66 -11.87
CA VAL A 98 -10.48 -8.10 -11.61
C VAL A 98 -9.44 -7.08 -12.09
N GLN A 99 -9.69 -6.43 -13.23
CA GLN A 99 -8.83 -5.41 -13.80
C GLN A 99 -8.77 -4.10 -12.98
N ASN A 100 -9.76 -3.85 -12.13
CA ASN A 100 -9.92 -2.62 -11.34
C ASN A 100 -9.57 -2.80 -9.86
N LEU A 101 -9.17 -4.01 -9.43
CA LEU A 101 -8.79 -4.29 -8.04
C LEU A 101 -7.65 -3.39 -7.53
N GLY A 102 -6.75 -2.95 -8.41
CA GLY A 102 -5.72 -1.97 -8.05
C GLY A 102 -6.31 -0.60 -7.68
N LEU A 103 -7.33 -0.13 -8.41
CA LEU A 103 -8.04 1.11 -8.08
C LEU A 103 -8.78 0.99 -6.75
N LEU A 104 -9.43 -0.16 -6.52
CA LEU A 104 -10.08 -0.46 -5.25
C LEU A 104 -9.07 -0.41 -4.10
N GLN A 105 -7.92 -1.07 -4.25
CA GLN A 105 -6.86 -1.04 -3.25
C GLN A 105 -6.36 0.39 -2.98
N HIS A 106 -6.15 1.20 -4.02
CA HIS A 106 -5.70 2.57 -3.85
C HIS A 106 -6.71 3.44 -3.09
N ILE A 107 -8.03 3.31 -3.36
CA ILE A 107 -9.04 4.08 -2.60
C ILE A 107 -9.11 3.64 -1.14
N HIS A 108 -9.00 2.34 -0.86
CA HIS A 108 -8.90 1.85 0.53
C HIS A 108 -7.65 2.40 1.23
N SER A 109 -6.49 2.37 0.59
CA SER A 109 -5.25 2.93 1.15
C SER A 109 -5.34 4.44 1.38
N ALA A 110 -6.00 5.18 0.49
CA ALA A 110 -6.26 6.62 0.67
C ALA A 110 -7.20 6.90 1.84
N LEU A 111 -8.27 6.12 2.00
CA LEU A 111 -9.19 6.24 3.13
C LEU A 111 -8.52 5.89 4.47
N ARG A 112 -7.74 4.80 4.50
CA ARG A 112 -6.93 4.43 5.68
C ARG A 112 -5.94 5.55 6.02
N ALA A 113 -5.16 6.01 5.05
CA ALA A 113 -4.23 7.13 5.25
C ALA A 113 -4.93 8.38 5.78
N ARG A 114 -6.12 8.71 5.26
CA ARG A 114 -6.91 9.86 5.70
C ARG A 114 -7.38 9.72 7.15
N CYS A 115 -8.02 8.60 7.48
CA CYS A 115 -8.83 8.48 8.69
C CYS A 115 -8.18 7.74 9.84
N LEU A 116 -7.24 6.83 9.58
CA LEU A 116 -6.63 5.94 10.60
C LEU A 116 -5.18 6.28 10.94
N TYR A 117 -4.49 7.01 10.06
CA TYR A 117 -3.09 7.37 10.26
C TYR A 117 -2.99 8.87 10.47
N HIS A 118 -2.53 9.26 11.66
CA HIS A 118 -2.47 10.65 12.09
C HIS A 118 -1.03 11.14 12.18
N ARG A 119 -0.83 12.37 11.70
CA ARG A 119 0.42 13.08 11.84
C ARG A 119 0.70 13.36 13.32
N ASP A 120 1.97 13.26 13.70
CA ASP A 120 2.51 13.42 15.05
C ASP A 120 2.07 12.31 16.04
N VAL A 121 1.42 11.25 15.54
CA VAL A 121 1.05 10.04 16.30
C VAL A 121 1.61 8.79 15.62
N ASP A 122 1.11 8.46 14.42
CA ASP A 122 1.55 7.28 13.66
C ASP A 122 2.77 7.58 12.77
N TYR A 123 2.95 8.85 12.38
CA TYR A 123 4.08 9.31 11.58
C TYR A 123 4.37 10.79 11.79
N ILE A 124 5.56 11.18 11.38
CA ILE A 124 5.96 12.59 11.24
C ILE A 124 6.38 12.86 9.80
N VAL A 125 6.36 14.14 9.42
CA VAL A 125 6.94 14.60 8.15
C VAL A 125 8.25 15.33 8.46
N SER A 126 9.37 14.77 8.02
CA SER A 126 10.71 15.38 8.16
C SER A 126 11.38 15.48 6.81
N ASP A 127 11.92 16.65 6.48
CA ASP A 127 12.65 16.89 5.22
C ASP A 127 11.87 16.49 3.96
N GLY A 128 10.54 16.66 3.99
CA GLY A 128 9.65 16.25 2.90
C GLY A 128 9.47 14.73 2.77
N ASN A 129 9.81 13.94 3.78
CA ASN A 129 9.60 12.49 3.82
C ASN A 129 8.70 12.10 4.99
N VAL A 130 7.87 11.09 4.79
CA VAL A 130 7.07 10.46 5.84
C VAL A 130 7.95 9.49 6.62
N VAL A 131 8.01 9.65 7.94
CA VAL A 131 8.76 8.77 8.85
C VAL A 131 7.80 8.17 9.86
N ILE A 132 7.72 6.84 9.88
CA ILE A 132 6.81 6.11 10.76
C ILE A 132 7.26 6.26 12.22
N VAL A 133 6.32 6.47 13.13
CA VAL A 133 6.54 6.42 14.57
C VAL A 133 6.05 5.07 15.10
N ASP A 134 6.90 4.39 15.86
CA ASP A 134 6.55 3.12 16.49
C ASP A 134 5.55 3.35 17.63
N GLU A 135 4.39 2.69 17.56
CA GLU A 135 3.28 2.87 18.49
C GLU A 135 3.61 2.46 19.94
N HIS A 136 4.54 1.52 20.13
CA HIS A 136 4.88 0.99 21.45
C HIS A 136 6.00 1.80 22.12
N THR A 137 6.95 2.30 21.34
CA THR A 137 8.18 2.92 21.85
C THR A 137 8.26 4.42 21.59
N GLY A 138 7.41 4.97 20.71
CA GLY A 138 7.45 6.35 20.25
C GLY A 138 8.68 6.70 19.41
N ARG A 139 9.49 5.70 19.01
CA ARG A 139 10.71 5.92 18.22
C ARG A 139 10.38 6.10 16.75
N THR A 140 11.06 7.03 16.10
CA THR A 140 11.02 7.16 14.64
C THR A 140 11.73 5.98 14.00
N MET A 141 11.12 5.40 12.97
CA MET A 141 11.67 4.28 12.18
C MET A 141 12.04 4.75 10.77
N PRO A 142 13.17 5.46 10.59
CA PRO A 142 13.61 5.89 9.27
C PRO A 142 13.89 4.68 8.37
N GLY A 143 13.52 4.78 7.09
CA GLY A 143 13.68 3.72 6.10
C GLY A 143 12.59 2.64 6.12
N ARG A 144 11.74 2.59 7.15
CA ARG A 144 10.57 1.71 7.16
C ARG A 144 9.41 2.35 6.40
N ARG A 145 8.76 1.57 5.55
CA ARG A 145 7.55 1.97 4.79
C ARG A 145 6.39 1.03 5.13
N TRP A 146 5.17 1.53 5.05
CA TRP A 146 3.98 0.67 5.10
C TRP A 146 3.75 0.03 3.74
N SER A 147 3.17 -1.16 3.74
CA SER A 147 2.88 -1.94 2.52
C SER A 147 1.58 -1.49 1.84
N GLU A 148 1.27 -2.08 0.68
CA GLU A 148 -0.04 -1.99 0.00
C GLU A 148 -0.43 -0.57 -0.45
N GLY A 149 0.52 0.28 -0.84
CA GLY A 149 0.21 1.66 -1.24
C GLY A 149 -0.12 2.60 -0.10
N LEU A 150 -0.12 2.14 1.15
CA LEU A 150 -0.48 2.99 2.28
C LEU A 150 0.53 4.12 2.49
N HIS A 151 1.83 3.85 2.35
CA HIS A 151 2.85 4.87 2.55
C HIS A 151 2.76 5.97 1.50
N GLN A 152 2.54 5.60 0.24
CA GLN A 152 2.31 6.51 -0.87
C GLN A 152 1.01 7.31 -0.69
N ALA A 153 -0.04 6.68 -0.15
CA ALA A 153 -1.27 7.37 0.17
C ALA A 153 -1.09 8.41 1.29
N VAL A 154 -0.26 8.13 2.30
CA VAL A 154 0.11 9.12 3.34
C VAL A 154 0.99 10.22 2.76
N GLU A 155 1.95 9.90 1.89
CA GLU A 155 2.75 10.89 1.16
C GLU A 155 1.85 11.83 0.32
N ALA A 156 0.86 11.27 -0.38
CA ALA A 156 -0.14 12.02 -1.14
C ALA A 156 -1.05 12.87 -0.24
N LYS A 157 -1.45 12.35 0.93
CA LYS A 157 -2.25 13.07 1.93
C LYS A 157 -1.54 14.33 2.43
N GLU A 158 -0.26 14.23 2.74
CA GLU A 158 0.56 15.33 3.25
C GLU A 158 1.10 16.24 2.14
N GLY A 159 0.93 15.87 0.86
CA GLY A 159 1.41 16.64 -0.28
C GLY A 159 2.94 16.61 -0.45
N VAL A 160 3.60 15.60 0.11
CA VAL A 160 5.05 15.41 -0.02
C VAL A 160 5.41 14.63 -1.29
N PRO A 161 6.68 14.62 -1.73
CA PRO A 161 7.11 13.79 -2.84
C PRO A 161 6.78 12.31 -2.60
N ILE A 162 5.98 11.74 -3.50
CA ILE A 162 5.58 10.33 -3.44
C ILE A 162 6.70 9.49 -4.03
N GLN A 163 7.18 8.52 -3.26
CA GLN A 163 8.23 7.62 -3.72
C GLN A 163 7.61 6.37 -4.35
N ARG A 164 8.15 5.95 -5.48
CA ARG A 164 7.67 4.75 -6.20
C ARG A 164 7.83 3.52 -5.34
N GLU A 165 6.85 2.63 -5.39
CA GLU A 165 6.99 1.31 -4.81
C GLU A 165 8.06 0.49 -5.54
N SER A 166 8.83 -0.25 -4.75
CA SER A 166 9.64 -1.34 -5.24
C SER A 166 8.84 -2.63 -5.11
N GLN A 167 8.61 -3.33 -6.21
CA GLN A 167 7.98 -4.64 -6.19
C GLN A 167 9.04 -5.73 -6.25
N THR A 168 8.87 -6.77 -5.45
CA THR A 168 9.65 -8.01 -5.55
C THR A 168 9.21 -8.78 -6.80
N LEU A 169 10.06 -8.82 -7.82
CA LEU A 169 9.81 -9.52 -9.09
C LEU A 169 10.13 -11.01 -9.00
N ALA A 170 11.15 -11.35 -8.23
CA ALA A 170 11.54 -12.72 -7.97
C ALA A 170 12.17 -12.82 -6.58
N SER A 171 11.92 -13.94 -5.91
CA SER A 171 12.62 -14.29 -4.68
C SER A 171 12.99 -15.77 -4.69
N THR A 172 14.14 -16.08 -4.11
CA THR A 172 14.58 -17.45 -3.82
C THR A 172 15.48 -17.43 -2.59
N THR A 173 15.78 -18.58 -2.02
CA THR A 173 16.81 -18.69 -0.98
C THR A 173 18.03 -19.40 -1.55
N PHE A 174 19.21 -19.19 -0.94
CA PHE A 174 20.41 -19.91 -1.36
C PHE A 174 20.23 -21.42 -1.32
N GLN A 175 19.55 -21.96 -0.29
CA GLN A 175 19.31 -23.40 -0.18
C GLN A 175 18.45 -23.93 -1.33
N ASN A 176 17.41 -23.18 -1.73
CA ASN A 176 16.55 -23.59 -2.85
C ASN A 176 17.25 -23.41 -4.19
N TYR A 177 18.05 -22.35 -4.37
CA TYR A 177 18.78 -22.11 -5.59
C TYR A 177 19.82 -23.20 -5.88
N PHE A 178 20.60 -23.64 -4.88
CA PHE A 178 21.58 -24.72 -5.05
C PHE A 178 20.97 -26.13 -5.08
N ARG A 179 19.65 -26.26 -4.89
CA ARG A 179 18.91 -27.52 -5.07
C ARG A 179 18.42 -27.73 -6.50
N LEU A 180 18.48 -26.71 -7.36
CA LEU A 180 18.11 -26.77 -8.79
C LEU A 180 19.16 -27.52 -9.61
#